data_AF-A0A0T7A6S9-F1
#
_entry.id   AF-A0A0T7A6S9-F1
#
_cell.length_a   1.000
_cell.length_b   1.000
_cell.length_c   1.000
_cell.angle_alpha   90.00
_cell.angle_beta   90.00
_cell.angle_gamma   90.00
#
_symmetry.space_group_name_H-M   'P 1'
#
loop_
_entity.id
_entity.type
_entity.pdbx_description
1 polymer ?
#
loop_
_entity_poly.entity_id
_entity_poly.type
_entity_poly.pdbx_seq_one_letter_code
_entity_poly.pdbx_strand_id
1 'polypeptide(L)'
;MEKKRAEQYVGKFMANAGFTARYGRHVGISEDIHERVTKFVSIVGKGKISIASYVDNIINEHFNAYAAEIKAAFDEGLKSYRL
;
A
#
# COMPACT_ATOMS: atom_id res chain seq x y z
N MET A 1 -15.26 15.22 -11.76
CA MET A 1 -14.96 13.76 -11.84
C MET A 1 -13.73 13.38 -11.03
N GLU A 2 -12.68 14.18 -11.06
CA GLU A 2 -11.41 13.94 -10.35
C GLU A 2 -11.56 13.83 -8.81
N LYS A 3 -12.32 14.74 -8.19
CA LYS A 3 -12.59 14.69 -6.73
C LYS A 3 -13.25 13.37 -6.28
N LYS A 4 -14.27 12.90 -7.01
CA LYS A 4 -14.95 11.64 -6.72
C LYS A 4 -14.01 10.43 -6.81
N ARG A 5 -13.06 10.46 -7.74
CA ARG A 5 -12.05 9.40 -7.92
C ARG A 5 -11.05 9.39 -6.76
N ALA A 6 -10.63 10.57 -6.28
CA ALA A 6 -9.79 10.69 -5.08
C ALA A 6 -10.51 10.23 -3.80
N GLU A 7 -11.78 10.61 -3.61
CA GLU A 7 -12.59 10.14 -2.47
C GLU A 7 -12.76 8.61 -2.49
N GLN A 8 -13.03 8.03 -3.67
CA GLN A 8 -13.09 6.57 -3.84
C GLN A 8 -11.75 5.89 -3.55
N TYR A 9 -10.65 6.49 -4.00
CA TYR A 9 -9.30 6.00 -3.73
C TYR A 9 -9.02 5.98 -2.22
N VAL A 10 -9.25 7.10 -1.53
CA VAL A 10 -9.05 7.21 -0.08
C VAL A 10 -9.90 6.19 0.66
N GLY A 11 -11.20 6.09 0.35
CA GLY A 11 -12.10 5.14 0.99
C GLY A 11 -11.68 3.67 0.76
N LYS A 12 -11.05 3.36 -0.37
CA LYS A 12 -10.57 2.02 -0.68
C LYS A 12 -9.26 1.66 0.01
N PHE A 13 -8.29 2.57 0.05
CA PHE A 13 -6.91 2.26 0.46
C PHE A 13 -6.53 2.78 1.84
N MET A 14 -7.22 3.79 2.38
CA MET A 14 -6.98 4.31 3.73
C MET A 14 -7.90 3.62 4.75
N ALA A 15 -7.80 2.29 4.81
CA ALA A 15 -8.58 1.45 5.72
C ALA A 15 -7.66 0.72 6.71
N ASN A 16 -8.11 0.58 7.97
CA ASN A 16 -7.35 -0.15 8.99
C ASN A 16 -7.33 -1.65 8.67
N ALA A 17 -6.15 -2.27 8.73
CA ALA A 17 -5.97 -3.69 8.46
C ALA A 17 -6.46 -4.62 9.58
N GLY A 18 -7.07 -4.09 10.65
CA GLY A 18 -7.61 -4.87 11.77
C GLY A 18 -6.57 -5.39 12.76
N PHE A 19 -5.29 -5.08 12.58
CA PHE A 19 -4.20 -5.42 13.51
C PHE A 19 -3.20 -4.26 13.61
N THR A 20 -2.43 -4.23 14.70
CA THR A 20 -1.38 -3.22 14.92
C THR A 20 -0.01 -3.81 14.67
N ALA A 21 0.83 -3.09 13.91
CA ALA A 21 2.23 -3.44 13.79
C ALA A 21 2.91 -3.22 15.15
N ARG A 22 3.40 -4.29 15.79
CA ARG A 22 4.20 -4.18 17.01
C ARG A 22 5.54 -3.55 16.65
N TYR A 23 5.81 -2.36 17.21
CA TYR A 23 7.04 -1.57 17.05
C TYR A 23 7.26 -1.07 15.62
N GLY A 24 7.15 0.26 15.43
CA GLY A 24 7.14 1.00 14.16
C GLY A 24 8.41 0.94 13.28
N ARG A 25 9.07 -0.21 13.20
CA ARG A 25 10.14 -0.50 12.25
C ARG A 25 9.77 -1.57 11.21
N HIS A 26 8.66 -2.28 11.37
CA HIS A 26 8.18 -3.27 10.41
C HIS A 26 6.72 -2.98 10.04
N VAL A 27 6.40 -2.97 8.75
CA VAL A 27 5.00 -2.97 8.29
C VAL A 27 4.45 -4.35 8.59
N GLY A 28 3.57 -4.46 9.58
CA GLY A 28 2.84 -5.69 9.82
C GLY A 28 1.91 -5.96 8.64
N ILE A 29 1.96 -7.17 8.09
CA ILE A 29 0.92 -7.72 7.21
C ILE A 29 0.27 -8.88 7.94
N SER A 30 -0.99 -9.20 7.64
CA SER A 30 -1.66 -10.34 8.28
C SER A 30 -0.91 -11.64 7.98
N GLU A 31 -1.00 -12.61 8.88
CA GLU A 31 -0.35 -13.91 8.73
C GLU A 31 -0.74 -14.58 7.40
N ASP A 32 -2.03 -14.59 7.06
CA ASP A 32 -2.55 -15.08 5.80
C ASP A 32 -1.90 -14.44 4.57
N ILE A 33 -1.66 -13.12 4.62
CA ILE A 33 -1.03 -12.40 3.50
C ILE A 33 0.46 -12.70 3.45
N HIS A 34 1.12 -12.75 4.61
CA HIS A 34 2.52 -13.15 4.69
C HIS A 34 2.74 -14.55 4.09
N GLU A 35 1.91 -15.54 4.46
CA GLU A 35 2.01 -16.90 3.94
C GLU A 35 1.78 -16.94 2.43
N ARG A 36 0.73 -16.26 1.93
CA ARG A 36 0.43 -16.18 0.50
C ARG A 36 1.58 -15.55 -0.30
N VAL A 37 2.10 -14.42 0.17
CA VAL A 37 3.20 -13.72 -0.47
C VAL A 37 4.46 -14.57 -0.45
N THR A 38 4.78 -15.21 0.69
CA THR A 38 5.92 -16.12 0.82
C THR A 38 5.85 -17.25 -0.21
N LYS A 39 4.72 -17.97 -0.27
CA LYS A 39 4.53 -19.05 -1.25
C LYS A 39 4.68 -18.55 -2.68
N PHE A 40 4.09 -17.39 -2.99
CA PHE A 40 4.15 -16.81 -4.32
C PHE A 40 5.60 -16.48 -4.74
N VAL A 41 6.35 -15.75 -3.90
CA VAL A 41 7.74 -15.38 -4.26
C VAL A 41 8.67 -16.58 -4.30
N SER A 42 8.45 -17.60 -3.46
CA SER A 42 9.23 -18.84 -3.51
C SER A 42 9.00 -19.61 -4.81
N ILE A 43 7.74 -19.78 -5.23
CA ILE A 43 7.39 -20.58 -6.42
C ILE A 43 7.66 -19.80 -7.71
N VAL A 44 7.11 -18.59 -7.83
CA VAL A 44 7.16 -17.79 -9.08
C VAL A 44 8.48 -17.04 -9.19
N GLY A 45 8.97 -16.47 -8.08
CA GLY A 45 10.28 -15.83 -8.03
C GLY A 45 11.46 -16.80 -8.02
N LYS A 46 11.19 -18.12 -8.02
CA LYS A 46 12.20 -19.20 -8.05
C LYS A 46 13.28 -19.04 -6.97
N GLY A 47 12.88 -18.57 -5.78
CA GLY A 47 13.77 -18.28 -4.66
C GLY A 47 14.75 -17.10 -4.87
N LYS A 48 14.64 -16.35 -5.97
CA LYS A 48 15.53 -15.21 -6.27
C LYS A 48 14.94 -13.86 -5.89
N ILE A 49 13.65 -13.81 -5.60
CA ILE A 49 12.94 -12.59 -5.26
C ILE A 49 12.58 -12.65 -3.78
N SER A 50 12.96 -11.60 -3.04
CA SER A 50 12.57 -11.46 -1.64
C SER A 50 11.13 -10.95 -1.52
N ILE A 51 10.48 -11.25 -0.39
CA ILE A 51 9.18 -10.67 -0.04
C ILE A 51 9.24 -9.14 -0.07
N ALA A 52 10.31 -8.56 0.47
CA ALA A 52 10.52 -7.12 0.50
C ALA A 52 10.56 -6.52 -0.92
N SER A 53 11.31 -7.12 -1.84
CA SER A 53 11.38 -6.68 -3.24
C SER A 53 10.02 -6.78 -3.93
N TYR A 54 9.25 -7.84 -3.67
CA TYR A 54 7.92 -8.00 -4.25
C TYR A 54 6.94 -6.94 -3.74
N VAL A 55 6.96 -6.67 -2.43
CA VAL A 55 6.12 -5.62 -1.81
C VAL A 55 6.52 -4.24 -2.34
N ASP A 56 7.82 -3.95 -2.45
CA ASP A 56 8.32 -2.67 -2.99
C ASP A 56 7.84 -2.45 -4.44
N ASN A 57 7.92 -3.48 -5.29
CA ASN A 57 7.40 -3.40 -6.66
C ASN A 57 5.90 -3.13 -6.71
N ILE A 58 5.10 -3.77 -5.85
CA ILE A 58 3.65 -3.52 -5.76
C ILE A 58 3.38 -2.08 -5.35
N ILE A 59 4.12 -1.58 -4.36
CA ILE A 59 3.96 -0.20 -3.87
C ILE A 59 4.30 0.79 -4.99
N ASN A 60 5.40 0.59 -5.71
CA ASN A 60 5.80 1.43 -6.83
C ASN A 60 4.75 1.43 -7.95
N GLU A 61 4.26 0.25 -8.34
CA GLU A 61 3.20 0.14 -9.35
C GLU A 61 1.91 0.84 -8.90
N HIS A 62 1.56 0.71 -7.61
CA HIS A 62 0.40 1.40 -7.03
C HIS A 62 0.55 2.93 -7.09
N PHE A 63 1.72 3.46 -6.73
CA PHE A 63 1.99 4.91 -6.84
C PHE A 63 1.91 5.39 -8.29
N ASN A 64 2.37 4.60 -9.26
CA ASN A 64 2.27 4.93 -10.67
C ASN A 64 0.82 4.92 -11.17
N ALA A 65 0.05 3.88 -10.84
CA ALA A 65 -1.32 3.70 -11.31
C ALA A 65 -2.31 4.74 -10.73
N TYR A 66 -2.07 5.20 -9.50
CA TYR A 66 -2.96 6.13 -8.77
C TYR A 66 -2.31 7.50 -8.51
N ALA A 67 -1.31 7.90 -9.31
CA ALA A 67 -0.53 9.11 -9.08
C ALA A 67 -1.40 10.38 -8.91
N ALA A 68 -2.44 10.53 -9.73
CA ALA A 68 -3.34 11.68 -9.68
C ALA A 68 -4.19 11.70 -8.40
N GLU A 69 -4.78 10.57 -8.03
CA GLU A 69 -5.60 10.43 -6.82
C GLU A 69 -4.77 10.60 -5.55
N ILE A 70 -3.57 10.03 -5.52
CA ILE A 70 -2.62 10.17 -4.41
C ILE A 70 -2.24 11.64 -4.25
N LYS A 71 -1.90 12.32 -5.34
CA LYS A 71 -1.59 13.76 -5.31
C LYS A 71 -2.77 14.56 -4.77
N ALA A 72 -3.98 14.30 -5.26
CA ALA A 72 -5.19 14.98 -4.79
C ALA A 72 -5.45 14.74 -3.29
N ALA A 73 -5.25 13.50 -2.81
CA ALA A 73 -5.40 13.16 -1.39
C ALA A 73 -4.34 13.86 -0.52
N PHE A 74 -3.09 13.96 -0.97
CA PHE A 74 -2.04 14.73 -0.29
C PHE A 74 -2.38 16.23 -0.23
N ASP A 75 -2.80 16.82 -1.34
CA ASP A 75 -3.16 18.24 -1.40
C ASP A 75 -4.34 18.57 -0.47
N GLU A 76 -5.32 17.67 -0.37
CA GLU A 76 -6.45 17.80 0.57
C GLU A 76 -6.01 17.64 2.04
N GLY A 77 -5.16 16.64 2.31
CA GLY A 77 -4.55 16.45 3.62
C GLY A 77 -3.79 17.68 4.09
N LEU A 78 -2.87 18.22 3.28
CA LEU A 78 -2.07 19.41 3.62
C LEU A 78 -2.94 20.62 3.97
N LYS A 79 -4.00 20.88 3.20
CA LYS A 79 -4.97 21.95 3.47
C LYS A 79 -5.67 21.75 4.84
N SER A 80 -6.02 20.52 5.18
CA SER A 80 -6.64 20.21 6.47
C SER A 80 -5.68 20.39 7.66
N TYR A 81 -4.38 20.22 7.44
CA TYR A 81 -3.33 20.43 8.44
C TYR A 81 -2.86 21.89 8.57
N ARG A 82 -3.41 22.83 7.80
CA ARG A 82 -3.00 24.26 7.75
C ARG A 82 -1.49 24.44 7.48
N LEU A 83 -0.92 23.60 6.61
CA LEU A 83 0.41 23.80 6.03
C LEU A 83 0.30 24.50 4.67
#